data_AF-A0A525HEX3-F1
#
_entry.id   AF-A0A525HEX3-F1
#
_cell.length_a   1.000
_cell.length_b   1.000
_cell.length_c   1.000
_cell.angle_alpha   90.00
_cell.angle_beta   90.00
_cell.angle_gamma   90.00
#
_symmetry.space_group_name_H-M   'P 1'
#
loop_
_entity.id
_entity.type
_entity.pdbx_description
1 polymer ?
#
loop_
_entity_poly.entity_id
_entity_poly.type
_entity_poly.pdbx_seq_one_letter_code
_entity_poly.pdbx_strand_id
1 'polypeptide(L)'
;MSKKPSKSTSLAPASKRRTPAARKPATLAVAPATADTLLPLLRSELAVAKLVGTGGGVAREDGVVLVTGRGYATSAGIVPAEEIYYDRESRPDGDGVWLGEADKVSWRDEASGYDCIMLRDSRRGFLSGYVGVPSDHPLWGWDSEAVAPDIGIEVHGGLTYSRLCQDGPTPARRLAVEARRICHVVIRPDVFHEVEHATDHRVEDKHAWWFGFECDHAFDLVPGDGRGSVAPSSSELARTYRDDAYVFRETTALAAQLRAVADGSEAPPRDGPPPPVGLDPTRGGCRG
;
A
#
# COMPACT_ATOMS: atom_id res chain seq x y z
N MET A 1 -54.46 49.45 -28.59
CA MET A 1 -53.34 48.99 -27.72
C MET A 1 -53.85 47.82 -26.89
N SER A 2 -53.57 46.60 -27.33
CA SER A 2 -54.10 45.36 -26.73
C SER A 2 -53.16 44.81 -25.66
N LYS A 3 -53.66 44.59 -24.44
CA LYS A 3 -52.99 43.78 -23.40
C LYS A 3 -53.68 42.42 -23.31
N LYS A 4 -52.93 41.34 -23.59
CA LYS A 4 -53.34 39.94 -23.39
C LYS A 4 -53.21 39.57 -21.89
N PRO A 5 -54.11 38.77 -21.31
CA PRO A 5 -53.83 38.07 -20.07
C PRO A 5 -53.30 36.65 -20.33
N SER A 6 -52.28 36.30 -19.53
CA SER A 6 -51.57 35.02 -19.45
C SER A 6 -52.50 33.88 -19.00
N LYS A 7 -52.42 32.72 -19.66
CA LYS A 7 -53.01 31.45 -19.19
C LYS A 7 -51.91 30.60 -18.59
N SER A 8 -52.08 30.24 -17.32
CA SER A 8 -51.22 29.35 -16.54
C SER A 8 -51.27 27.92 -17.11
N THR A 9 -50.13 27.37 -17.48
CA THR A 9 -49.98 25.97 -17.90
C THR A 9 -49.84 25.08 -16.67
N SER A 10 -50.76 24.14 -16.50
CA SER A 10 -50.75 23.11 -15.47
C SER A 10 -49.65 22.07 -15.73
N LEU A 11 -48.91 21.72 -14.67
CA LEU A 11 -47.86 20.69 -14.67
C LEU A 11 -48.45 19.30 -14.91
N ALA A 12 -47.84 18.54 -15.83
CA ALA A 12 -48.07 17.12 -16.05
C ALA A 12 -47.50 16.28 -14.89
N PRO A 13 -48.12 15.13 -14.53
CA PRO A 13 -47.66 14.32 -13.41
C PRO A 13 -46.35 13.58 -13.76
N ALA A 14 -45.40 13.64 -12.83
CA ALA A 14 -44.09 13.01 -12.94
C ALA A 14 -44.20 11.47 -13.05
N SER A 15 -43.51 10.91 -14.06
CA SER A 15 -43.28 9.48 -14.19
C SER A 15 -42.59 8.92 -12.95
N LYS A 16 -43.12 7.82 -12.39
CA LYS A 16 -42.53 7.11 -11.24
C LYS A 16 -41.16 6.56 -11.64
N ARG A 17 -40.09 7.26 -11.23
CA ARG A 17 -38.72 6.72 -11.23
C ARG A 17 -38.72 5.45 -10.37
N ARG A 18 -38.49 4.28 -10.98
CA ARG A 18 -38.18 3.06 -10.24
C ARG A 18 -36.87 3.29 -9.51
N THR A 19 -36.90 3.21 -8.18
CA THR A 19 -35.72 3.16 -7.33
C THR A 19 -34.86 1.96 -7.75
N PRO A 20 -33.56 2.11 -8.00
CA PRO A 20 -32.69 0.97 -8.22
C PRO A 20 -32.71 0.10 -6.97
N ALA A 21 -32.99 -1.20 -7.12
CA ALA A 21 -32.92 -2.13 -6.00
C ALA A 21 -31.50 -2.12 -5.42
N ALA A 22 -31.40 -1.84 -4.12
CA ALA A 22 -30.15 -1.96 -3.38
C ALA A 22 -29.65 -3.40 -3.51
N ARG A 23 -28.55 -3.60 -4.26
CA ARG A 23 -27.84 -4.89 -4.26
C ARG A 23 -27.35 -5.13 -2.84
N LYS A 24 -27.76 -6.23 -2.22
CA LYS A 24 -27.17 -6.69 -0.96
C LYS A 24 -25.66 -6.75 -1.13
N PRO A 25 -24.85 -6.26 -0.17
CA PRO A 25 -23.40 -6.41 -0.24
C PRO A 25 -23.10 -7.91 -0.31
N ALA A 26 -22.37 -8.32 -1.35
CA ALA A 26 -21.91 -9.69 -1.46
C ALA A 26 -20.88 -9.93 -0.36
N THR A 27 -21.20 -10.79 0.60
CA THR A 27 -20.21 -11.26 1.58
C THR A 27 -19.14 -12.03 0.82
N LEU A 28 -17.89 -11.59 0.94
CA LEU A 28 -16.74 -12.25 0.34
C LEU A 28 -16.65 -13.69 0.88
N ALA A 29 -16.64 -14.68 -0.01
CA ALA A 29 -16.50 -16.08 0.38
C ALA A 29 -15.08 -16.35 0.85
N VAL A 30 -14.92 -16.70 2.13
CA VAL A 30 -13.63 -17.03 2.75
C VAL A 30 -13.55 -18.53 2.97
N ALA A 31 -12.49 -19.16 2.48
CA ALA A 31 -12.15 -20.56 2.74
C ALA A 31 -10.98 -20.64 3.74
N PRO A 32 -10.77 -21.77 4.44
CA PRO A 32 -9.57 -21.98 5.22
C PRO A 32 -8.31 -21.94 4.35
N ALA A 33 -7.27 -21.25 4.80
CA ALA A 33 -5.96 -21.25 4.13
C ALA A 33 -5.18 -22.52 4.52
N THR A 34 -5.30 -23.59 3.73
CA THR A 34 -4.56 -24.86 3.87
C THR A 34 -3.67 -25.07 2.64
N ALA A 35 -2.77 -26.06 2.68
CA ALA A 35 -1.95 -26.39 1.51
C ALA A 35 -2.82 -26.70 0.26
N ASP A 36 -3.92 -27.42 0.46
CA ASP A 36 -4.87 -27.82 -0.60
C ASP A 36 -5.63 -26.63 -1.22
N THR A 37 -5.79 -25.52 -0.49
CA THR A 37 -6.46 -24.31 -1.03
C THR A 37 -5.46 -23.29 -1.57
N LEU A 38 -4.32 -23.10 -0.91
CA LEU A 38 -3.34 -22.07 -1.26
C LEU A 38 -2.65 -22.33 -2.60
N LEU A 39 -2.10 -23.53 -2.81
CA LEU A 39 -1.32 -23.81 -4.03
C LEU A 39 -2.18 -23.70 -5.30
N PRO A 40 -3.41 -24.25 -5.38
CA PRO A 40 -4.26 -24.08 -6.56
C PRO A 40 -4.68 -22.62 -6.85
N LEU A 41 -4.82 -21.80 -5.80
CA LEU A 41 -5.22 -20.39 -5.93
C LEU A 41 -4.04 -19.51 -6.34
N LEU A 42 -2.89 -19.64 -5.66
CA LEU A 42 -1.69 -18.83 -5.90
C LEU A 42 -0.91 -19.28 -7.14
N ARG A 43 -0.97 -20.58 -7.46
CA ARG A 43 -0.25 -21.22 -8.58
C ARG A 43 1.25 -20.95 -8.59
N SER A 44 1.84 -20.82 -7.41
CA SER A 44 3.26 -20.56 -7.21
C SER A 44 3.68 -21.20 -5.90
N GLU A 45 4.54 -22.22 -5.95
CA GLU A 45 5.14 -22.81 -4.76
C GLU A 45 6.01 -21.80 -4.02
N LEU A 46 6.66 -20.89 -4.76
CA LEU A 46 7.44 -19.79 -4.20
C LEU A 46 6.56 -18.85 -3.36
N ALA A 47 5.36 -18.52 -3.85
CA ALA A 47 4.41 -17.69 -3.10
C ALA A 47 3.87 -18.42 -1.86
N VAL A 48 3.57 -19.72 -1.95
CA VAL A 48 3.15 -20.51 -0.79
C VAL A 48 4.25 -20.60 0.26
N ALA A 49 5.52 -20.74 -0.16
CA ALA A 49 6.67 -20.79 0.75
C ALA A 49 6.88 -19.50 1.55
N LYS A 50 6.37 -18.35 1.07
CA LYS A 50 6.39 -17.07 1.79
C LYS A 50 5.34 -17.00 2.90
N LEU A 51 4.34 -17.89 2.92
CA LEU A 51 3.25 -17.86 3.92
C LEU A 51 3.62 -18.69 5.16
N VAL A 52 3.90 -18.01 6.27
CA VAL A 52 4.33 -18.62 7.53
C VAL A 52 3.15 -18.86 8.47
N GLY A 53 3.17 -19.99 9.19
CA GLY A 53 2.17 -20.37 10.19
C GLY A 53 1.17 -21.43 9.69
N THR A 54 0.07 -21.61 10.41
CA THR A 54 -1.01 -22.54 10.06
C THR A 54 -2.37 -21.90 10.30
N GLY A 55 -3.39 -22.28 9.53
CA GLY A 55 -4.74 -21.72 9.65
C GLY A 55 -4.92 -20.48 8.77
N GLY A 56 -5.74 -19.52 9.22
CA GLY A 56 -6.05 -18.32 8.46
C GLY A 56 -7.15 -18.50 7.42
N GLY A 57 -7.42 -17.41 6.67
CA GLY A 57 -8.44 -17.35 5.63
C GLY A 57 -7.84 -17.10 4.26
N VAL A 58 -8.51 -17.58 3.22
CA VAL A 58 -8.22 -17.24 1.83
C VAL A 58 -9.51 -16.83 1.12
N ALA A 59 -9.46 -15.73 0.38
CA ALA A 59 -10.54 -15.23 -0.44
C ALA A 59 -10.05 -14.87 -1.83
N ARG A 60 -10.97 -14.83 -2.81
CA ARG A 60 -10.63 -14.52 -4.19
C ARG A 60 -11.72 -13.67 -4.84
N GLU A 61 -11.29 -12.70 -5.63
CA GLU A 61 -12.15 -11.85 -6.45
C GLU A 61 -11.35 -11.34 -7.65
N ASP A 62 -11.91 -11.39 -8.86
CA ASP A 62 -11.33 -10.80 -10.09
C ASP A 62 -9.81 -11.05 -10.27
N GLY A 63 -9.36 -12.28 -10.06
CA GLY A 63 -7.94 -12.65 -10.24
C GLY A 63 -7.01 -12.31 -9.05
N VAL A 64 -7.51 -11.56 -8.07
CA VAL A 64 -6.84 -11.27 -6.80
C VAL A 64 -7.12 -12.35 -5.77
N VAL A 65 -6.09 -12.79 -5.06
CA VAL A 65 -6.18 -13.68 -3.91
C VAL A 65 -5.76 -12.91 -2.65
N LEU A 66 -6.61 -12.91 -1.63
CA LEU A 66 -6.30 -12.40 -0.29
C LEU A 66 -6.04 -13.58 0.63
N VAL A 67 -4.95 -13.54 1.39
CA VAL A 67 -4.63 -14.44 2.49
C VAL A 67 -4.55 -13.65 3.79
N THR A 68 -5.16 -14.15 4.87
CA THR A 68 -5.13 -13.54 6.21
C THR A 68 -4.76 -14.58 7.28
N GLY A 69 -4.29 -14.12 8.43
CA GLY A 69 -3.90 -14.99 9.55
C GLY A 69 -2.63 -15.81 9.27
N ARG A 70 -1.74 -15.28 8.43
CA ARG A 70 -0.44 -15.85 8.06
C ARG A 70 0.62 -14.79 8.19
N GLY A 71 1.80 -15.16 8.69
CA GLY A 71 2.98 -14.31 8.55
C GLY A 71 3.50 -14.32 7.11
N TYR A 72 4.25 -13.30 6.73
CA TYR A 72 4.88 -13.20 5.42
C TYR A 72 6.40 -13.23 5.55
N ALA A 73 7.05 -14.27 5.03
CA ALA A 73 8.49 -14.43 5.10
C ALA A 73 9.21 -13.55 4.07
N THR A 74 10.21 -12.82 4.51
CA THR A 74 11.20 -12.16 3.66
C THR A 74 12.59 -12.70 4.02
N SER A 75 13.61 -12.39 3.23
CA SER A 75 14.99 -12.71 3.63
C SER A 75 15.47 -11.88 4.82
N ALA A 76 14.78 -10.79 5.17
CA ALA A 76 15.07 -9.94 6.32
C ALA A 76 14.37 -10.40 7.62
N GLY A 77 13.34 -11.23 7.53
CA GLY A 77 12.55 -11.65 8.68
C GLY A 77 11.10 -11.99 8.32
N ILE A 78 10.28 -12.26 9.33
CA ILE A 78 8.86 -12.56 9.16
C ILE A 78 8.05 -11.30 9.47
N VAL A 79 7.32 -10.81 8.49
CA VAL A 79 6.35 -9.73 8.67
C VAL A 79 5.11 -10.30 9.37
N PRO A 80 4.64 -9.68 10.47
CA PRO A 80 3.38 -10.05 11.13
C PRO A 80 2.18 -9.56 10.28
N ALA A 81 2.05 -10.11 9.09
CA ALA A 81 1.10 -9.65 8.08
C ALA A 81 -0.35 -9.84 8.54
N GLU A 82 -1.13 -8.78 8.39
CA GLU A 82 -2.57 -8.80 8.64
C GLU A 82 -3.31 -9.25 7.37
N GLU A 83 -2.89 -8.72 6.22
CA GLU A 83 -3.42 -9.06 4.90
C GLU A 83 -2.31 -9.20 3.86
N ILE A 84 -2.40 -10.24 3.05
CA ILE A 84 -1.43 -10.56 1.99
C ILE A 84 -2.21 -10.74 0.69
N TYR A 85 -1.94 -9.89 -0.29
CA TYR A 85 -2.61 -9.91 -1.58
C TYR A 85 -1.67 -10.39 -2.68
N TYR A 86 -2.21 -11.22 -3.56
CA TYR A 86 -1.60 -11.60 -4.83
C TYR A 86 -2.53 -11.20 -5.95
N ASP A 87 -2.12 -10.23 -6.75
CA ASP A 87 -2.82 -9.72 -7.92
C ASP A 87 -2.17 -10.24 -9.19
N ARG A 88 -2.76 -11.30 -9.72
CA ARG A 88 -2.21 -12.01 -10.88
C ARG A 88 -2.21 -11.20 -12.17
N GLU A 89 -3.08 -10.20 -12.28
CA GLU A 89 -3.17 -9.39 -13.50
C GLU A 89 -2.09 -8.31 -13.55
N SER A 90 -1.64 -7.85 -12.38
CA SER A 90 -0.62 -6.81 -12.24
C SER A 90 0.80 -7.37 -12.07
N ARG A 91 0.93 -8.70 -12.06
CA ARG A 91 2.23 -9.36 -11.87
C ARG A 91 3.13 -9.10 -13.07
N PRO A 92 4.41 -8.74 -12.87
CA PRO A 92 5.34 -8.54 -13.96
C PRO A 92 5.63 -9.83 -14.73
N ASP A 93 5.75 -9.72 -16.04
CA ASP A 93 6.13 -10.81 -16.93
C ASP A 93 7.61 -11.21 -16.76
N GLY A 94 7.93 -12.46 -17.11
CA GLY A 94 9.29 -12.99 -17.13
C GLY A 94 9.75 -13.61 -15.81
N ASP A 95 10.88 -14.32 -15.89
CA ASP A 95 11.49 -14.99 -14.74
C ASP A 95 12.19 -13.98 -13.82
N GLY A 96 11.92 -14.07 -12.52
CA GLY A 96 12.56 -13.23 -11.50
C GLY A 96 12.11 -13.55 -10.08
N VAL A 97 12.77 -12.94 -9.10
CA VAL A 97 12.48 -13.15 -7.67
C VAL A 97 11.05 -12.73 -7.28
N TRP A 98 10.48 -11.76 -8.01
CA TRP A 98 9.12 -11.25 -7.84
C TRP A 98 8.02 -12.31 -8.05
N LEU A 99 8.33 -13.48 -8.66
CA LEU A 99 7.36 -14.56 -8.85
C LEU A 99 6.89 -15.23 -7.55
N GLY A 100 7.68 -15.12 -6.49
CA GLY A 100 7.31 -15.59 -5.15
C GLY A 100 6.70 -14.52 -4.27
N GLU A 101 6.86 -13.25 -4.62
CA GLU A 101 6.49 -12.14 -3.75
C GLU A 101 4.99 -11.83 -3.81
N ALA A 102 4.47 -11.31 -2.70
CA ALA A 102 3.13 -10.72 -2.69
C ALA A 102 3.11 -9.39 -3.46
N ASP A 103 1.93 -8.99 -3.90
CA ASP A 103 1.71 -7.71 -4.59
C ASP A 103 1.27 -6.62 -3.61
N LYS A 104 0.70 -7.01 -2.47
CA LYS A 104 0.53 -6.12 -1.31
C LYS A 104 0.62 -6.90 -0.01
N VAL A 105 1.31 -6.34 0.97
CA VAL A 105 1.33 -6.84 2.35
C VAL A 105 1.03 -5.66 3.27
N SER A 106 0.05 -5.79 4.16
CA SER A 106 -0.19 -4.81 5.22
C SER A 106 0.07 -5.42 6.58
N TRP A 107 0.68 -4.64 7.47
CA TRP A 107 0.94 -5.02 8.85
C TRP A 107 0.96 -3.78 9.73
N ARG A 108 0.81 -3.98 11.04
CA ARG A 108 1.12 -2.96 12.02
C ARG A 108 2.53 -3.19 12.53
N ASP A 109 3.39 -2.19 12.43
CA ASP A 109 4.73 -2.25 13.01
C ASP A 109 4.62 -2.12 14.54
N GLU A 110 5.07 -3.15 15.26
CA GLU A 110 4.90 -3.22 16.73
C GLU A 110 5.70 -2.14 17.47
N ALA A 111 6.87 -1.77 16.95
CA ALA A 111 7.77 -0.83 17.60
C ALA A 111 7.29 0.62 17.50
N SER A 112 6.90 1.07 16.31
CA SER A 112 6.36 2.41 16.09
C SER A 112 4.88 2.52 16.48
N GLY A 113 4.16 1.41 16.36
CA GLY A 113 2.70 1.36 16.47
C GLY A 113 1.97 1.82 15.20
N TYR A 114 2.66 2.04 14.08
CA TYR A 114 2.06 2.55 12.83
C TYR A 114 1.70 1.45 11.83
N ASP A 115 0.70 1.74 11.01
CA ASP A 115 0.30 0.87 9.90
C ASP A 115 1.29 1.01 8.76
N CYS A 116 1.66 -0.14 8.19
CA CYS A 116 2.64 -0.24 7.14
C CYS A 116 2.06 -1.03 5.95
N ILE A 117 2.44 -0.61 4.75
CA ILE A 117 2.09 -1.29 3.51
C ILE A 117 3.34 -1.44 2.65
N MET A 118 3.57 -2.67 2.18
CA MET A 118 4.37 -2.93 0.99
C MET A 118 3.40 -3.13 -0.17
N LEU A 119 3.61 -2.44 -1.28
CA LEU A 119 2.71 -2.50 -2.44
C LEU A 119 3.51 -2.49 -3.74
N ARG A 120 3.13 -3.37 -4.66
CA ARG A 120 3.67 -3.42 -6.02
C ARG A 120 2.95 -2.45 -6.92
N ASP A 121 3.71 -1.67 -7.68
CA ASP A 121 3.15 -0.86 -8.75
C ASP A 121 2.59 -1.78 -9.85
N SER A 122 1.33 -1.53 -10.21
CA SER A 122 0.60 -2.39 -11.17
C SER A 122 1.01 -2.19 -12.63
N ARG A 123 1.81 -1.16 -12.94
CA ARG A 123 2.22 -0.86 -14.32
C ARG A 123 3.65 -1.29 -14.62
N ARG A 124 4.56 -1.02 -13.69
CA ARG A 124 6.01 -1.20 -13.84
C ARG A 124 6.55 -2.30 -12.92
N GLY A 125 5.81 -2.75 -11.91
CA GLY A 125 6.14 -3.97 -11.17
C GLY A 125 7.18 -3.84 -10.07
N PHE A 126 7.69 -2.64 -9.80
CA PHE A 126 8.55 -2.37 -8.65
C PHE A 126 7.73 -2.34 -7.36
N LEU A 127 8.40 -2.54 -6.22
CA LEU A 127 7.77 -2.46 -4.90
C LEU A 127 7.98 -1.07 -4.28
N SER A 128 7.04 -0.67 -3.43
CA SER A 128 7.06 0.58 -2.68
C SER A 128 6.64 0.33 -1.24
N GLY A 129 7.14 1.16 -0.33
CA GLY A 129 6.82 1.12 1.09
C GLY A 129 6.03 2.34 1.53
N TYR A 130 5.06 2.14 2.42
CA TYR A 130 4.20 3.19 2.94
C TYR A 130 3.96 3.03 4.44
N VAL A 131 3.89 4.15 5.17
CA VAL A 131 3.59 4.22 6.59
C VAL A 131 2.48 5.24 6.84
N GLY A 132 1.43 4.81 7.53
CA GLY A 132 0.30 5.65 7.92
C GLY A 132 0.52 6.27 9.29
N VAL A 133 0.48 7.60 9.36
CA VAL A 133 0.54 8.36 10.63
C VAL A 133 -0.83 8.92 11.01
N PRO A 134 -1.11 9.00 12.33
CA PRO A 134 -2.38 9.50 12.84
C PRO A 134 -2.50 11.03 12.73
N SER A 135 -3.71 11.56 12.95
CA SER A 135 -4.03 12.99 12.80
C SER A 135 -3.37 13.92 13.83
N ASP A 136 -2.86 13.37 14.93
CA ASP A 136 -2.08 14.06 15.95
C ASP A 136 -0.56 14.04 15.66
N HIS A 137 -0.11 13.34 14.61
CA HIS A 137 1.29 13.32 14.21
C HIS A 137 1.77 14.70 13.73
N PRO A 138 2.98 15.18 14.10
CA PRO A 138 3.48 16.50 13.71
C PRO A 138 3.54 16.75 12.19
N LEU A 139 3.80 15.68 11.42
CA LEU A 139 3.84 15.71 9.96
C LEU A 139 2.51 15.36 9.28
N TRP A 140 1.42 15.18 10.04
CA TRP A 140 0.13 14.87 9.43
C TRP A 140 -0.29 16.01 8.47
N GLY A 141 -0.69 15.63 7.26
CA GLY A 141 -1.11 16.58 6.22
C GLY A 141 0.04 17.25 5.46
N TRP A 142 1.31 16.95 5.78
CA TRP A 142 2.45 17.48 5.06
C TRP A 142 2.64 16.76 3.74
N ASP A 143 2.92 17.53 2.68
CA ASP A 143 3.39 16.95 1.43
C ASP A 143 4.81 16.38 1.62
N SER A 144 5.12 15.25 0.97
CA SER A 144 6.39 14.55 1.03
C SER A 144 7.54 15.45 0.60
N GLU A 145 7.30 16.34 -0.37
CA GLU A 145 8.29 17.31 -0.85
C GLU A 145 8.45 18.50 0.11
N ALA A 146 7.49 18.71 1.01
CA ALA A 146 7.52 19.79 2.01
C ALA A 146 8.16 19.36 3.34
N VAL A 147 8.41 18.06 3.54
CA VAL A 147 9.17 17.56 4.69
C VAL A 147 10.63 17.98 4.52
N ALA A 148 11.07 18.90 5.37
CA ALA A 148 12.41 19.46 5.27
C ALA A 148 13.49 18.39 5.55
N PRO A 149 14.62 18.39 4.82
CA PRO A 149 15.67 17.37 4.99
C PRO A 149 16.29 17.32 6.39
N ASP A 150 16.24 18.42 7.14
CA ASP A 150 16.73 18.52 8.52
C ASP A 150 15.87 17.78 9.55
N ILE A 151 14.64 17.38 9.17
CA ILE A 151 13.80 16.46 9.95
C ILE A 151 14.43 15.05 10.01
N GLY A 152 15.36 14.74 9.10
CA GLY A 152 16.16 13.52 9.17
C GLY A 152 15.44 12.27 8.68
N ILE A 153 14.41 12.41 7.83
CA ILE A 153 13.79 11.26 7.18
C ILE A 153 14.67 10.79 6.02
N GLU A 154 15.27 9.61 6.17
CA GLU A 154 16.15 8.97 5.20
C GLU A 154 15.64 7.57 4.85
N VAL A 155 15.05 7.46 3.65
CA VAL A 155 14.57 6.23 3.03
C VAL A 155 15.06 6.15 1.58
N HIS A 156 14.84 5.01 0.92
CA HIS A 156 15.22 4.79 -0.48
C HIS A 156 14.80 5.92 -1.44
N GLY A 157 15.74 6.81 -1.76
CA GLY A 157 15.50 7.97 -2.64
C GLY A 157 14.68 9.11 -2.02
N GLY A 158 14.39 9.03 -0.71
CA GLY A 158 13.57 10.00 0.00
C GLY A 158 12.07 9.70 -0.09
N LEU A 159 11.27 10.57 0.51
CA LEU A 159 9.82 10.49 0.44
C LEU A 159 9.35 10.87 -0.97
N THR A 160 8.55 10.00 -1.58
CA THR A 160 7.95 10.22 -2.92
C THR A 160 6.43 10.20 -2.89
N TYR A 161 5.84 10.00 -1.70
CA TYR A 161 4.41 9.94 -1.51
C TYR A 161 3.97 10.52 -0.17
N SER A 162 2.88 11.28 -0.18
CA SER A 162 2.19 11.78 1.02
C SER A 162 0.72 12.09 0.72
N ARG A 163 -0.24 11.27 1.16
CA ARG A 163 -1.68 11.57 0.99
C ARG A 163 -2.53 10.89 2.04
N LEU A 164 -3.77 11.35 2.19
CA LEU A 164 -4.82 10.60 2.88
C LEU A 164 -5.01 9.22 2.24
N CYS A 165 -5.50 8.29 3.06
CA CYS A 165 -5.99 6.97 2.67
C CYS A 165 -6.81 7.01 1.37
N GLN A 166 -6.54 6.07 0.46
CA GLN A 166 -7.32 5.90 -0.77
C GLN A 166 -8.57 5.07 -0.50
N ASP A 167 -9.54 5.64 0.21
CA ASP A 167 -10.78 4.96 0.57
C ASP A 167 -11.45 4.29 -0.64
N GLY A 168 -11.70 2.98 -0.51
CA GLY A 168 -12.59 2.21 -1.36
C GLY A 168 -14.04 2.68 -1.15
N PRO A 169 -14.86 2.79 -2.20
CA PRO A 169 -16.24 3.25 -2.01
C PRO A 169 -17.03 2.27 -1.13
N THR A 170 -17.49 2.75 0.02
CA THR A 170 -18.64 2.18 0.74
C THR A 170 -19.81 2.00 -0.23
N PRO A 171 -20.51 0.85 -0.24
CA PRO A 171 -20.71 -0.05 0.90
C PRO A 171 -20.18 -1.49 0.72
N ALA A 172 -19.27 -1.78 -0.23
CA ALA A 172 -18.76 -3.14 -0.42
C ALA A 172 -17.24 -3.17 -0.64
N ARG A 173 -16.55 -3.88 0.25
CA ARG A 173 -15.15 -4.30 0.13
C ARG A 173 -14.93 -4.95 -1.25
N ARG A 174 -13.88 -4.57 -1.97
CA ARG A 174 -13.54 -5.11 -3.31
C ARG A 174 -12.06 -5.45 -3.31
N LEU A 175 -11.71 -6.75 -3.29
CA LEU A 175 -10.30 -7.15 -3.18
C LEU A 175 -9.46 -6.65 -4.35
N ALA A 176 -10.03 -6.64 -5.56
CA ALA A 176 -9.37 -6.16 -6.76
C ALA A 176 -8.98 -4.67 -6.68
N VAL A 177 -9.71 -3.89 -5.88
CA VAL A 177 -9.44 -2.47 -5.66
C VAL A 177 -8.43 -2.30 -4.53
N GLU A 178 -8.62 -3.02 -3.42
CA GLU A 178 -7.75 -2.93 -2.23
C GLU A 178 -6.33 -3.44 -2.47
N ALA A 179 -6.16 -4.46 -3.32
CA ALA A 179 -4.84 -4.99 -3.67
C ALA A 179 -3.94 -3.95 -4.36
N ARG A 180 -4.52 -2.88 -4.92
CA ARG A 180 -3.82 -1.86 -5.74
C ARG A 180 -3.81 -0.48 -5.09
N ARG A 181 -4.28 -0.35 -3.86
CA ARG A 181 -4.45 0.94 -3.17
C ARG A 181 -3.71 1.00 -1.85
N ILE A 182 -3.33 2.22 -1.49
CA ILE A 182 -2.74 2.56 -0.19
C ILE A 182 -3.91 2.77 0.78
N CYS A 183 -4.31 1.67 1.43
CA CYS A 183 -5.41 1.57 2.39
C CYS A 183 -5.26 0.25 3.16
N HIS A 184 -5.28 0.28 4.50
CA HIS A 184 -5.11 -0.89 5.37
C HIS A 184 -6.47 -1.40 5.89
N VAL A 185 -7.38 -1.81 5.01
CA VAL A 185 -8.74 -2.27 5.40
C VAL A 185 -8.70 -3.64 6.09
N VAL A 186 -8.06 -3.73 7.25
CA VAL A 186 -8.42 -4.77 8.21
C VAL A 186 -9.72 -4.32 8.83
N ILE A 187 -10.82 -4.96 8.43
CA ILE A 187 -12.08 -4.86 9.15
C ILE A 187 -11.87 -5.60 10.48
N ARG A 188 -11.18 -4.99 11.43
CA ARG A 188 -11.30 -5.39 12.82
C ARG A 188 -12.70 -4.95 13.26
N PRO A 189 -13.49 -5.80 13.94
CA PRO A 189 -14.61 -5.27 14.70
C PRO A 189 -14.04 -4.22 15.65
N ASP A 190 -14.71 -3.07 15.85
CA ASP A 190 -14.29 -2.06 16.83
C ASP A 190 -14.07 -2.75 18.19
N VAL A 191 -12.83 -3.19 18.49
CA VAL A 191 -12.53 -3.81 19.77
C VAL A 191 -12.24 -2.65 20.69
N PHE A 192 -13.18 -2.37 21.59
CA PHE A 192 -12.93 -1.47 22.72
C PHE A 192 -11.83 -2.09 23.57
N HIS A 193 -10.59 -1.64 23.40
CA HIS A 193 -9.56 -1.80 24.39
C HIS A 193 -9.78 -0.73 25.47
N GLU A 194 -9.70 -1.11 26.75
CA GLU A 194 -9.65 -0.12 27.82
C GLU A 194 -8.42 0.76 27.60
N VAL A 195 -8.66 2.06 27.61
CA VAL A 195 -7.65 3.09 27.35
C VAL A 195 -6.83 3.24 28.63
N GLU A 196 -5.56 2.82 28.63
CA GLU A 196 -4.69 3.01 29.80
C GLU A 196 -4.16 4.45 29.85
N HIS A 197 -3.94 5.08 28.69
CA HIS A 197 -3.44 6.46 28.59
C HIS A 197 -4.20 7.29 27.56
N ALA A 198 -4.39 8.59 27.83
CA ALA A 198 -5.11 9.53 26.96
C ALA A 198 -4.49 9.73 25.55
N THR A 199 -3.34 9.10 25.28
CA THR A 199 -2.59 9.10 24.01
C THR A 199 -2.71 7.80 23.23
N ASP A 200 -3.44 6.80 23.74
CA ASP A 200 -3.60 5.51 23.05
C ASP A 200 -4.51 5.70 21.82
N HIS A 201 -3.87 5.84 20.65
CA HIS A 201 -4.55 6.09 19.38
C HIS A 201 -5.10 4.81 18.74
N ARG A 202 -6.28 4.95 18.14
CA ARG A 202 -7.01 3.93 17.39
C ARG A 202 -6.54 3.92 15.93
N VAL A 203 -5.89 2.86 15.50
CA VAL A 203 -5.46 2.60 14.10
C VAL A 203 -6.63 2.35 13.12
N GLU A 204 -7.86 2.67 13.53
CA GLU A 204 -9.06 2.59 12.71
C GLU A 204 -9.51 3.97 12.19
N ASP A 205 -8.65 5.00 12.31
CA ASP A 205 -8.93 6.33 11.75
C ASP A 205 -8.88 6.28 10.22
N LYS A 206 -10.03 6.52 9.59
CA LYS A 206 -10.20 6.65 8.13
C LYS A 206 -9.35 7.78 7.53
N HIS A 207 -8.68 8.57 8.38
CA HIS A 207 -7.92 9.76 8.02
C HIS A 207 -6.41 9.63 8.25
N ALA A 208 -5.88 8.40 8.34
CA ALA A 208 -4.43 8.19 8.32
C ALA A 208 -3.79 8.91 7.13
N TRP A 209 -2.70 9.63 7.40
CA TRP A 209 -1.87 10.28 6.39
C TRP A 209 -0.70 9.38 6.06
N TRP A 210 -0.59 8.96 4.81
CA TRP A 210 0.38 7.96 4.37
C TRP A 210 1.59 8.64 3.76
N PHE A 211 2.76 8.39 4.33
CA PHE A 211 4.06 8.68 3.72
C PHE A 211 4.61 7.44 3.02
N GLY A 212 5.41 7.61 1.97
CA GLY A 212 6.04 6.47 1.30
C GLY A 212 7.18 6.82 0.36
N PHE A 213 7.82 5.76 -0.14
CA PHE A 213 8.92 5.79 -1.10
C PHE A 213 8.69 4.73 -2.18
N GLU A 214 9.32 4.89 -3.36
CA GLU A 214 9.20 3.94 -4.47
C GLU A 214 10.56 3.33 -4.85
N CYS A 215 10.59 2.08 -5.30
CA CYS A 215 11.81 1.45 -5.82
C CYS A 215 11.94 1.57 -7.35
N ASP A 216 11.80 2.79 -7.84
CA ASP A 216 11.87 3.15 -9.27
C ASP A 216 12.87 4.31 -9.48
N HIS A 217 14.09 4.12 -8.99
CA HIS A 217 15.20 5.05 -9.17
C HIS A 217 16.17 4.56 -10.26
N ALA A 218 17.12 5.41 -10.66
CA ALA A 218 17.97 5.17 -11.83
C ALA A 218 18.78 3.85 -11.76
N PHE A 219 19.10 3.38 -10.55
CA PHE A 219 19.82 2.11 -10.33
C PHE A 219 18.93 0.96 -9.86
N ASP A 220 17.62 1.15 -9.80
CA ASP A 220 16.69 0.07 -9.49
C ASP A 220 16.37 -0.73 -10.75
N LEU A 221 16.40 -2.05 -10.63
CA LEU A 221 15.86 -2.95 -11.66
C LEU A 221 14.34 -2.95 -11.52
N VAL A 222 13.64 -2.53 -12.56
CA VAL A 222 12.18 -2.46 -12.59
C VAL A 222 11.66 -3.55 -13.54
N PRO A 223 10.88 -4.54 -13.06
CA PRO A 223 10.48 -5.70 -13.87
C PRO A 223 9.75 -5.36 -15.17
N GLY A 224 8.91 -4.32 -15.17
CA GLY A 224 8.13 -3.88 -16.33
C GLY A 224 8.93 -3.10 -17.38
N ASP A 225 10.17 -2.72 -17.08
CA ASP A 225 11.08 -2.17 -18.09
C ASP A 225 11.55 -3.35 -18.96
N GLY A 226 10.80 -3.66 -20.02
CA GLY A 226 11.07 -4.82 -20.87
C GLY A 226 12.55 -4.93 -21.27
N ARG A 227 13.01 -6.16 -21.58
CA ARG A 227 14.41 -6.53 -21.90
C ARG A 227 15.11 -5.69 -23.00
N GLY A 228 14.41 -4.73 -23.61
CA GLY A 228 14.89 -3.82 -24.67
C GLY A 228 14.93 -2.33 -24.30
N SER A 229 14.71 -1.94 -23.03
CA SER A 229 15.07 -0.60 -22.56
C SER A 229 16.60 -0.46 -22.66
N VAL A 230 17.03 0.25 -23.71
CA VAL A 230 18.40 0.51 -24.14
C VAL A 230 19.38 0.41 -22.98
N ALA A 231 20.24 -0.62 -23.00
CA ALA A 231 21.46 -0.59 -22.23
C ALA A 231 22.14 0.76 -22.50
N PRO A 232 22.28 1.67 -21.52
CA PRO A 232 23.18 2.78 -21.71
C PRO A 232 24.54 2.14 -21.94
N SER A 233 25.22 2.64 -22.96
CA SER A 233 26.64 2.43 -23.20
C SER A 233 27.45 2.97 -22.00
N SER A 234 27.37 2.27 -20.87
CA SER A 234 28.20 2.39 -19.67
C SER A 234 28.09 1.06 -18.94
N SER A 235 29.11 0.25 -19.11
CA SER A 235 29.20 -1.14 -18.69
C SER A 235 29.42 -1.36 -17.18
N GLU A 236 29.01 -0.49 -16.25
CA GLU A 236 29.55 -0.60 -14.87
C GLU A 236 28.60 -0.43 -13.67
N LEU A 237 27.28 -0.25 -13.82
CA LEU A 237 26.38 -0.29 -12.65
C LEU A 237 25.25 -1.29 -12.86
N ALA A 238 25.40 -2.47 -12.24
CA ALA A 238 24.37 -3.49 -12.20
C ALA A 238 23.13 -2.94 -11.48
N ARG A 239 22.02 -2.77 -12.21
CA ARG A 239 20.71 -2.42 -11.64
C ARG A 239 20.31 -3.50 -10.64
N THR A 240 19.82 -3.10 -9.47
CA THR A 240 19.45 -4.02 -8.39
C THR A 240 17.94 -4.03 -8.20
N TYR A 241 17.33 -5.21 -8.20
CA TYR A 241 15.92 -5.33 -7.82
C TYR A 241 15.79 -5.12 -6.32
N ARG A 242 14.89 -4.21 -5.92
CA ARG A 242 14.53 -4.01 -4.52
C ARG A 242 13.42 -4.99 -4.17
N ASP A 243 13.85 -6.10 -3.57
CA ASP A 243 12.97 -7.20 -3.18
C ASP A 243 12.11 -6.88 -1.96
N ASP A 244 11.22 -7.81 -1.63
CA ASP A 244 10.33 -7.66 -0.47
C ASP A 244 11.06 -7.46 0.87
N ALA A 245 12.23 -8.07 1.03
CA ALA A 245 13.06 -7.91 2.21
C ALA A 245 13.65 -6.50 2.33
N TYR A 246 14.10 -5.93 1.21
CA TYR A 246 14.56 -4.55 1.16
C TYR A 246 13.44 -3.59 1.55
N VAL A 247 12.28 -3.73 0.93
CA VAL A 247 11.14 -2.83 1.14
C VAL A 247 10.61 -2.95 2.56
N PHE A 248 10.58 -4.17 3.13
CA PHE A 248 10.20 -4.37 4.52
C PHE A 248 11.13 -3.62 5.48
N ARG A 249 12.45 -3.71 5.30
CA ARG A 249 13.43 -2.97 6.14
C ARG A 249 13.27 -1.47 6.00
N GLU A 250 13.19 -0.95 4.79
CA GLU A 250 13.02 0.49 4.54
C GLU A 250 11.70 1.03 5.11
N THR A 251 10.61 0.26 5.00
CA THR A 251 9.31 0.65 5.56
C THR A 251 9.33 0.64 7.09
N THR A 252 9.99 -0.35 7.69
CA THR A 252 10.17 -0.42 9.16
C THR A 252 11.04 0.73 9.66
N ALA A 253 12.12 1.06 8.95
CA ALA A 253 12.96 2.20 9.25
C ALA A 253 12.19 3.52 9.14
N LEU A 254 11.38 3.70 8.08
CA LEU A 254 10.50 4.87 7.92
C LEU A 254 9.54 5.00 9.10
N ALA A 255 8.92 3.90 9.54
CA ALA A 255 7.99 3.91 10.65
C ALA A 255 8.68 4.32 11.96
N ALA A 256 9.90 3.83 12.20
CA ALA A 256 10.70 4.22 13.37
C ALA A 256 11.13 5.70 13.31
N GLN A 257 11.49 6.22 12.13
CA GLN A 257 11.84 7.64 11.95
C GLN A 257 10.65 8.55 12.18
N LEU A 258 9.48 8.23 11.60
CA LEU A 258 8.24 8.96 11.85
C LEU A 258 7.87 8.91 13.34
N ARG A 259 8.09 7.77 14.00
CA ARG A 259 7.84 7.65 15.43
C ARG A 259 8.74 8.58 16.24
N ALA A 260 10.03 8.64 15.90
CA ALA A 260 10.97 9.56 16.54
C ALA A 260 10.55 11.03 16.37
N VAL A 261 10.03 11.41 15.20
CA VAL A 261 9.48 12.76 14.98
C VAL A 261 8.29 13.04 15.90
N ALA A 262 7.37 12.09 16.05
CA ALA A 262 6.23 12.23 16.96
C ALA A 262 6.66 12.36 18.43
N ASP A 263 7.66 11.60 18.84
CA ASP A 263 8.19 11.61 20.21
C ASP A 263 9.16 12.79 20.46
N GLY A 264 9.54 13.54 19.43
CA GLY A 264 10.54 14.61 19.50
C GLY A 264 11.95 14.10 19.83
N SER A 265 12.24 12.84 19.48
CA SER A 265 13.53 12.18 19.70
C SER A 265 14.38 12.12 18.44
N GLU A 266 15.64 11.74 18.59
CA GLU A 266 16.53 11.50 17.45
C GLU A 266 16.07 10.26 16.66
N ALA A 267 16.14 10.36 15.33
CA ALA A 267 15.84 9.25 14.45
C ALA A 267 16.85 8.10 14.66
N PRO A 268 16.42 6.83 14.61
CA PRO A 268 17.34 5.71 14.71
C PRO A 268 18.31 5.72 13.52
N PRO A 269 19.58 5.33 13.73
CA PRO A 269 20.55 5.29 12.65
C PRO A 269 20.13 4.29 11.58
N ARG A 270 20.40 4.62 10.32
CA ARG A 270 20.18 3.73 9.19
C ARG A 270 21.14 2.54 9.25
N ASP A 271 20.63 1.35 8.95
CA ASP A 271 21.45 0.17 8.74
C ASP A 271 22.19 0.25 7.40
N GLY A 272 23.48 0.60 7.45
CA GLY A 272 24.35 0.66 6.30
C GLY A 272 24.14 1.88 5.39
N PRO A 273 25.00 2.07 4.38
CA PRO A 273 24.91 3.23 3.50
C PRO A 273 23.62 3.17 2.65
N PRO A 274 23.01 4.33 2.32
CA PRO A 274 21.90 4.37 1.38
C PRO A 274 22.36 3.82 0.02
N PRO A 275 21.55 3.00 -0.65
CA PRO A 275 21.90 2.53 -1.96
C PRO A 275 21.97 3.69 -2.95
N PRO A 276 22.76 3.54 -4.03
CA PRO A 276 22.83 4.56 -5.06
C PRO A 276 21.46 4.69 -5.73
N VAL A 277 20.93 5.91 -5.77
CA VAL A 277 19.68 6.26 -6.47
C VAL A 277 19.90 6.93 -7.82
N GLY A 278 21.14 7.40 -8.07
CA GLY A 278 21.56 8.06 -9.30
C GLY A 278 21.01 9.47 -9.46
N LEU A 279 21.56 10.21 -10.43
CA LEU A 279 20.99 11.48 -10.85
C LEU A 279 19.96 11.15 -11.93
N ASP A 280 18.68 11.30 -11.62
CA ASP A 280 17.64 11.27 -12.64
C ASP A 280 17.65 12.63 -13.39
N PRO A 281 18.06 12.68 -14.67
CA PRO A 281 18.08 13.94 -15.42
C PRO A 281 16.68 14.50 -15.70
N THR A 282 15.61 13.72 -15.45
CA THR A 282 14.21 14.14 -15.61
C THR A 282 13.54 14.57 -14.30
N ARG A 283 14.06 14.13 -13.15
CA ARG A 283 13.70 14.63 -11.82
C ARG A 283 14.78 15.58 -11.33
N GLY A 284 14.80 16.77 -11.93
CA GLY A 284 15.76 17.81 -11.62
C GLY A 284 15.79 18.10 -10.12
N GLY A 285 16.96 17.92 -9.51
CA GLY A 285 17.15 18.16 -8.09
C GLY A 285 16.74 19.57 -7.70
N CYS A 286 15.82 19.67 -6.74
CA CYS A 286 15.66 20.88 -5.96
C CYS A 286 16.94 21.07 -5.14
N ARG A 287 17.88 21.83 -5.70
CA ARG A 287 18.98 22.45 -4.96
C ARG A 287 18.53 23.84 -4.51
N GLY A 288 18.56 24.07 -3.20
CA GLY A 288 18.57 25.41 -2.59
C GLY A 288 17.28 25.79 -1.90
#